data_AF-A0A545SIR0-F1
#
_entry.id   AF-A0A545SIR0-F1
#
_cell.length_a   1.000
_cell.length_b   1.000
_cell.length_c   1.000
_cell.angle_alpha   90.00
_cell.angle_beta   90.00
_cell.angle_gamma   90.00
#
_symmetry.space_group_name_H-M   'P 1'
#
loop_
_entity.id
_entity.type
_entity.pdbx_description
1 polymer ?
#
loop_
_entity_poly.entity_id
_entity_poly.type
_entity_poly.pdbx_seq_one_letter_code
_entity_poly.pdbx_strand_id
1 'polypeptide(L)'
;MPVAEIPVDQRVIDIDSRRFASLEKALVELITNSDDSYLRLGEDGGEILVQYERHQAGAVLKVTDRAEGMSHPQACRILNYGGAHSRLATGEGGGRGYFGRGLKQAIFGLGYGWIETIRDGRHARIELFRAENGGYLYDDGQGDRPVEEADRERLGIPGNGTRVTIVVDNPHASISQFHSLQHALADNIYLREVLGRREVVLQEMHEGRADERRLEVRHEEPAATVVLGPEQAGDFVHEGRRYPYTLTLKRALGAELTLRGDARTNGLVVISGEAVLDCQLFEFENKVGTEYLFGSVRCPALLEKLGQGEAIISDDREGLNLRNGFVAAFSRAVSELIAPCVQAELDRLRHLEHATTSGRTGQMIDQLLLHMSQVAIHDLGITLGPDEGRAEAAAETDPQDALRFSTPFYYRRTGRPFHVTLLVDPARVEAGAVLKFGYVLPESMRIEPAVTEIPLSGLDEGRRLTWTVLGEQSGEHGEISVTVGPYLALCEMVVADQASAHHHPAGAAAHAARRRPQHDHGVILFSGYDFRALDNEVDRAVYSPAERRVIINTMAPTVQLYVDGRGHFRDSARMLLAELFMDVIADELARRMVARSARPWSEAAHQAAKREIIHRYGSDIHRAFLSA
;
A
#
# COMPACT_ATOMS: atom_id res chain seq x y z
N MET A 1 -5.83 -18.52 30.54
CA MET A 1 -7.24 -18.88 30.20
C MET A 1 -7.19 -19.26 28.74
N PRO A 2 -7.77 -20.39 28.28
CA PRO A 2 -7.40 -20.93 26.97
C PRO A 2 -7.77 -19.99 25.80
N VAL A 3 -8.87 -19.24 25.91
CA VAL A 3 -9.21 -18.19 24.93
C VAL A 3 -9.82 -17.02 25.69
N ALA A 4 -9.40 -15.81 25.37
CA ALA A 4 -9.93 -14.58 25.97
C ALA A 4 -10.11 -13.48 24.93
N GLU A 5 -11.08 -12.60 25.16
CA GLU A 5 -11.23 -11.38 24.37
C GLU A 5 -10.06 -10.42 24.66
N ILE A 6 -9.62 -9.70 23.62
CA ILE A 6 -8.68 -8.59 23.82
C ILE A 6 -9.35 -7.58 24.75
N PRO A 7 -8.74 -7.22 25.90
CA PRO A 7 -9.44 -6.51 26.97
C PRO A 7 -9.54 -5.01 26.68
N VAL A 8 -10.26 -4.64 25.61
CA VAL A 8 -10.59 -3.28 25.18
C VAL A 8 -11.87 -3.26 24.33
N ASP A 9 -12.46 -2.05 24.22
CA ASP A 9 -13.55 -1.78 23.27
C ASP A 9 -13.19 -2.23 21.86
N GLN A 10 -13.87 -3.28 21.42
CA GLN A 10 -13.69 -3.96 20.15
C GLN A 10 -13.80 -3.00 18.96
N ARG A 11 -14.58 -1.92 19.09
CA ARG A 11 -14.75 -0.90 18.03
C ARG A 11 -13.45 -0.14 17.75
N VAL A 12 -12.64 0.09 18.77
CA VAL A 12 -11.37 0.81 18.62
C VAL A 12 -10.36 -0.07 17.89
N ILE A 13 -10.31 -1.37 18.23
CA ILE A 13 -9.46 -2.33 17.54
C ILE A 13 -9.89 -2.47 16.08
N ASP A 14 -11.19 -2.41 15.78
CA ASP A 14 -11.70 -2.50 14.41
C ASP A 14 -11.37 -1.28 13.56
N ILE A 15 -11.56 -0.07 14.08
CA ILE A 15 -11.17 1.15 13.36
C ILE A 15 -9.67 1.15 13.07
N ASP A 16 -8.85 0.77 14.06
CA ASP A 16 -7.40 0.79 13.92
C ASP A 16 -6.93 -0.33 12.97
N SER A 17 -7.43 -1.56 13.11
CA SER A 17 -7.00 -2.70 12.27
C SER A 17 -7.30 -2.48 10.79
N ARG A 18 -8.40 -1.79 10.44
CA ARG A 18 -8.69 -1.42 9.04
C ARG A 18 -7.60 -0.54 8.42
N ARG A 19 -6.92 0.28 9.22
CA ARG A 19 -5.83 1.16 8.76
C ARG A 19 -4.53 0.38 8.49
N PHE A 20 -4.45 -0.86 8.96
CA PHE A 20 -3.31 -1.78 8.82
C PHE A 20 -3.54 -2.88 7.78
N ALA A 21 -4.49 -2.72 6.86
CA ALA A 21 -4.70 -3.64 5.73
C ALA A 21 -3.63 -3.49 4.62
N SER A 22 -2.35 -3.38 4.99
CA SER A 22 -1.20 -3.28 4.08
C SER A 22 -0.02 -4.07 4.67
N LEU A 23 0.60 -4.89 3.83
CA LEU A 23 1.79 -5.69 4.19
C LEU A 23 2.92 -4.77 4.64
N GLU A 24 3.12 -3.68 3.91
CA GLU A 24 4.17 -2.68 4.15
C GLU A 24 4.02 -2.05 5.53
N LYS A 25 2.81 -1.57 5.87
CA LYS A 25 2.54 -0.96 7.19
C LYS A 25 2.76 -1.96 8.32
N ALA A 26 2.27 -3.19 8.17
CA ALA A 26 2.47 -4.24 9.17
C ALA A 26 3.97 -4.53 9.38
N LEU A 27 4.74 -4.67 8.31
CA LEU A 27 6.17 -4.94 8.39
C LEU A 27 6.95 -3.78 8.99
N VAL A 28 6.61 -2.52 8.67
CA VAL A 28 7.22 -1.35 9.32
C VAL A 28 7.03 -1.40 10.84
N GLU A 29 5.84 -1.73 11.33
CA GLU A 29 5.60 -1.90 12.79
C GLU A 29 6.41 -3.05 13.37
N LEU A 30 6.47 -4.21 12.71
CA LEU A 30 7.19 -5.37 13.24
C LEU A 30 8.71 -5.16 13.25
N ILE A 31 9.26 -4.53 12.21
CA ILE A 31 10.68 -4.19 12.10
C ILE A 31 11.04 -3.14 13.17
N THR A 32 10.24 -2.09 13.33
CA THR A 32 10.49 -1.07 14.37
C THR A 32 10.37 -1.64 15.79
N ASN A 33 9.43 -2.56 16.05
CA ASN A 33 9.34 -3.26 17.34
C ASN A 33 10.60 -4.13 17.61
N SER A 34 11.14 -4.74 16.56
CA SER A 34 12.37 -5.54 16.63
C SER A 34 13.58 -4.66 16.94
N ASP A 35 13.70 -3.52 16.26
CA ASP A 35 14.74 -2.51 16.52
C ASP A 35 14.65 -1.94 17.95
N ASP A 36 13.45 -1.59 18.41
CA ASP A 36 13.21 -1.15 19.79
C ASP A 36 13.67 -2.23 20.80
N SER A 37 13.55 -3.51 20.46
CA SER A 37 14.02 -4.66 21.26
C SER A 37 15.54 -4.72 21.36
N TYR A 38 16.25 -4.54 20.25
CA TYR A 38 17.72 -4.46 20.22
C TYR A 38 18.24 -3.23 20.96
N LEU A 39 17.59 -2.07 20.79
CA LEU A 39 17.96 -0.85 21.52
C LEU A 39 17.88 -1.04 23.04
N ARG A 40 16.89 -1.79 23.54
CA ARG A 40 16.75 -2.10 24.98
C ARG A 40 17.84 -3.03 25.52
N LEU A 41 18.38 -3.90 24.67
CA LEU A 41 19.56 -4.71 25.01
C LEU A 41 20.84 -3.87 25.04
N GLY A 42 20.85 -2.69 24.41
CA GLY A 42 22.05 -1.90 24.19
C GLY A 42 22.99 -2.54 23.16
N GLU A 43 22.44 -3.33 22.24
CA GLU A 43 23.22 -3.95 21.16
C GLU A 43 23.32 -3.04 19.94
N ASP A 44 24.56 -2.83 19.50
CA ASP A 44 24.89 -2.22 18.21
C ASP A 44 24.79 -3.29 17.12
N GLY A 45 23.94 -3.09 16.12
CA GLY A 45 23.64 -4.10 15.10
C GLY A 45 22.48 -5.04 15.47
N GLY A 46 22.39 -6.17 14.79
CA GLY A 46 21.30 -7.14 14.96
C GLY A 46 20.56 -7.43 13.65
N GLU A 47 20.26 -8.71 13.45
CA GLU A 47 19.54 -9.22 12.27
C GLU A 47 18.03 -9.19 12.54
N ILE A 48 17.27 -8.65 11.58
CA ILE A 48 15.81 -8.75 11.53
C ILE A 48 15.48 -9.48 10.23
N LEU A 49 15.06 -10.74 10.35
CA LEU A 49 14.71 -11.59 9.22
C LEU A 49 13.21 -11.50 8.93
N VAL A 50 12.86 -11.00 7.75
CA VAL A 50 11.51 -10.99 7.19
C VAL A 50 11.41 -12.11 6.16
N GLN A 51 10.60 -13.13 6.43
CA GLN A 51 10.29 -14.19 5.48
C GLN A 51 8.91 -13.96 4.88
N TYR A 52 8.83 -13.95 3.55
CA TYR A 52 7.61 -13.68 2.81
C TYR A 52 7.27 -14.83 1.87
N GLU A 53 6.17 -15.53 2.17
CA GLU A 53 5.59 -16.57 1.32
C GLU A 53 4.36 -16.01 0.61
N ARG A 54 4.46 -15.83 -0.71
CA ARG A 54 3.37 -15.29 -1.50
C ARG A 54 2.52 -16.42 -2.08
N HIS A 55 1.21 -16.32 -1.90
CA HIS A 55 0.21 -17.20 -2.50
C HIS A 55 -0.64 -16.41 -3.50
N GLN A 56 -1.49 -17.09 -4.28
CA GLN A 56 -2.35 -16.40 -5.25
C GLN A 56 -3.41 -15.56 -4.55
N ALA A 57 -3.97 -16.11 -3.47
CA ALA A 57 -5.10 -15.55 -2.73
C ALA A 57 -4.75 -15.08 -1.31
N GLY A 58 -3.47 -15.19 -0.90
CA GLY A 58 -3.01 -14.82 0.42
C GLY A 58 -1.49 -14.70 0.51
N ALA A 59 -1.00 -14.58 1.73
CA ALA A 59 0.43 -14.64 2.02
C ALA A 59 0.70 -15.11 3.44
N VAL A 60 1.92 -15.55 3.70
CA VAL A 60 2.44 -15.78 5.06
C VAL A 60 3.65 -14.88 5.28
N LEU A 61 3.60 -14.07 6.33
CA LEU A 61 4.70 -13.22 6.76
C LEU A 61 5.27 -13.77 8.06
N LYS A 62 6.60 -13.83 8.16
CA LYS A 62 7.29 -14.12 9.43
C LYS A 62 8.35 -13.04 9.65
N VAL A 63 8.29 -12.35 10.79
CA VAL A 63 9.34 -11.39 11.20
C VAL A 63 10.01 -11.94 12.44
N THR A 64 11.32 -12.16 12.35
CA THR A 64 12.13 -12.78 13.40
C THR A 64 13.26 -11.85 13.82
N ASP A 65 13.37 -11.62 15.13
CA ASP A 65 14.52 -10.98 15.77
C ASP A 65 15.20 -11.94 16.74
N ARG A 66 16.47 -11.65 17.07
CA ARG A 66 17.26 -12.34 18.09
C ARG A 66 17.59 -11.43 19.27
N ALA A 67 16.66 -10.51 19.60
CA ALA A 67 16.84 -9.52 20.65
C ALA A 67 16.40 -10.07 22.03
N GLU A 68 15.81 -9.23 22.91
CA GLU A 68 15.61 -9.61 24.33
C GLU A 68 14.60 -10.76 24.56
N GLY A 69 13.68 -10.98 23.61
CA GLY A 69 12.52 -11.83 23.82
C GLY A 69 11.60 -11.33 24.96
N MET A 70 10.47 -12.00 25.16
CA MET A 70 9.48 -11.64 26.17
C MET A 70 9.16 -12.84 27.06
N SER A 71 9.02 -12.60 28.36
CA SER A 71 8.43 -13.60 29.25
C SER A 71 6.93 -13.74 28.96
N HIS A 72 6.32 -14.88 29.26
CA HIS A 72 4.88 -15.08 29.05
C HIS A 72 4.01 -13.97 29.68
N PRO A 73 4.23 -13.53 30.94
CA PRO A 73 3.49 -12.41 31.50
C PRO A 73 3.70 -11.09 30.74
N GLN A 74 4.89 -10.84 30.19
CA GLN A 74 5.14 -9.68 29.34
C GLN A 74 4.40 -9.79 28.01
N ALA A 75 4.46 -10.95 27.35
CA ALA A 75 3.77 -11.23 26.10
C ALA A 75 2.23 -11.10 26.24
N CYS A 76 1.64 -11.51 27.37
CA CYS A 76 0.22 -11.25 27.64
C CYS A 76 -0.06 -9.77 27.92
N ARG A 77 0.81 -9.08 28.67
CA ARG A 77 0.62 -7.65 29.01
C ARG A 77 0.59 -6.76 27.78
N ILE A 78 1.39 -7.05 26.74
CA ILE A 78 1.38 -6.27 25.49
C ILE A 78 0.07 -6.43 24.71
N LEU A 79 -0.75 -7.44 25.02
CA LEU A 79 -2.07 -7.62 24.42
C LEU A 79 -3.13 -6.70 25.02
N ASN A 80 -2.95 -6.24 26.26
CA ASN A 80 -3.82 -5.24 26.87
C ASN A 80 -3.73 -3.91 26.09
N TYR A 81 -4.86 -3.28 25.81
CA TYR A 81 -4.92 -2.10 24.97
C TYR A 81 -5.19 -0.84 25.80
N GLY A 82 -4.55 0.27 25.43
CA GLY A 82 -4.76 1.57 26.07
C GLY A 82 -4.20 1.69 27.49
N GLY A 83 -3.59 0.65 28.05
CA GLY A 83 -2.75 0.81 29.22
C GLY A 83 -1.54 1.67 28.85
N ALA A 84 -1.13 2.55 29.75
CA ALA A 84 0.16 3.25 29.71
C ALA A 84 1.31 2.24 29.89
N HIS A 85 1.40 1.26 28.99
CA HIS A 85 2.33 0.15 29.04
C HIS A 85 3.40 0.25 27.94
N SER A 86 3.28 1.19 26.99
CA SER A 86 4.46 1.60 26.24
C SER A 86 5.39 2.28 27.23
N ARG A 87 6.63 1.79 27.38
CA ARG A 87 7.60 2.37 28.33
C ARG A 87 7.87 3.86 28.10
N LEU A 88 7.55 4.40 26.91
CA LEU A 88 7.49 5.86 26.69
C LEU A 88 6.49 6.58 27.61
N ALA A 89 5.33 5.98 27.93
CA ALA A 89 4.35 6.53 28.87
C ALA A 89 4.81 6.42 30.33
N THR A 90 5.85 5.62 30.60
CA THR A 90 6.56 5.55 31.89
C THR A 90 7.92 6.27 31.85
N GLY A 91 8.28 6.95 30.75
CA GLY A 91 9.55 7.67 30.60
C GLY A 91 10.80 6.81 30.37
N GLU A 92 10.65 5.50 30.13
CA GLU A 92 11.73 4.50 30.06
C GLU A 92 11.94 3.92 28.64
N GLY A 93 11.50 4.61 27.58
CA GLY A 93 11.62 4.11 26.20
C GLY A 93 12.05 5.17 25.20
N GLY A 94 12.95 4.79 24.29
CA GLY A 94 13.09 5.39 22.96
C GLY A 94 12.44 4.46 21.94
N GLY A 95 11.71 5.01 20.96
CA GLY A 95 11.07 4.19 19.92
C GLY A 95 9.74 4.74 19.40
N ARG A 96 9.25 4.16 18.28
CA ARG A 96 7.96 4.52 17.64
C ARG A 96 6.75 3.90 18.35
N GLY A 97 6.97 2.95 19.26
CA GLY A 97 5.94 2.19 19.99
C GLY A 97 5.09 2.95 21.02
N TYR A 98 4.90 4.27 20.89
CA TYR A 98 4.05 5.06 21.80
C TYR A 98 2.58 4.61 21.67
N PHE A 99 1.93 4.16 22.76
CA PHE A 99 0.53 3.65 22.87
C PHE A 99 0.28 2.12 22.79
N GLY A 100 1.25 1.26 22.46
CA GLY A 100 1.02 -0.20 22.46
C GLY A 100 -0.02 -0.71 21.43
N ARG A 101 -0.09 -0.04 20.27
CA ARG A 101 -1.10 -0.24 19.19
C ARG A 101 -0.51 -0.67 17.82
N GLY A 102 0.70 -1.22 17.76
CA GLY A 102 1.32 -1.63 16.48
C GLY A 102 1.12 -3.11 16.15
N LEU A 103 1.62 -3.98 17.03
CA LEU A 103 1.68 -5.44 16.80
C LEU A 103 0.31 -6.08 16.56
N LYS A 104 -0.68 -5.79 17.41
CA LYS A 104 -2.01 -6.39 17.31
C LYS A 104 -2.72 -5.97 16.03
N GLN A 105 -2.64 -4.67 15.71
CA GLN A 105 -3.24 -4.07 14.53
C GLN A 105 -2.64 -4.63 13.25
N ALA A 106 -1.32 -4.85 13.21
CA ALA A 106 -0.64 -5.53 12.11
C ALA A 106 -1.21 -6.94 11.89
N ILE A 107 -1.37 -7.73 12.95
CA ILE A 107 -1.91 -9.09 12.86
C ILE A 107 -3.40 -9.08 12.45
N PHE A 108 -4.24 -8.37 13.20
CA PHE A 108 -5.70 -8.32 12.98
C PHE A 108 -6.15 -7.56 11.74
N GLY A 109 -5.29 -6.65 11.24
CA GLY A 109 -5.51 -5.88 10.03
C GLY A 109 -5.25 -6.70 8.77
N LEU A 110 -4.33 -7.67 8.82
CA LEU A 110 -4.02 -8.55 7.70
C LEU A 110 -4.73 -9.90 7.74
N GLY A 111 -5.16 -10.35 8.91
CA GLY A 111 -5.86 -11.61 9.09
C GLY A 111 -5.76 -12.10 10.52
N TYR A 112 -4.95 -13.14 10.70
CA TYR A 112 -4.64 -13.75 11.98
C TYR A 112 -3.17 -14.13 12.06
N GLY A 113 -2.71 -14.49 13.25
CA GLY A 113 -1.31 -14.79 13.44
C GLY A 113 -0.98 -15.21 14.85
N TRP A 114 0.30 -15.33 15.12
CA TRP A 114 0.79 -15.70 16.43
C TRP A 114 2.16 -15.11 16.71
N ILE A 115 2.44 -14.96 17.99
CA ILE A 115 3.72 -14.50 18.53
C ILE A 115 4.38 -15.69 19.20
N GLU A 116 5.58 -16.04 18.78
CA GLU A 116 6.43 -17.04 19.43
C GLU A 116 7.67 -16.33 19.97
N THR A 117 7.93 -16.46 21.27
CA THR A 117 9.04 -15.73 21.91
C THR A 117 9.81 -16.64 22.84
N ILE A 118 11.14 -16.51 22.82
CA ILE A 118 12.05 -17.21 23.72
C ILE A 118 12.72 -16.18 24.62
N ARG A 119 12.61 -16.40 25.93
CA ARG A 119 13.33 -15.62 26.94
C ARG A 119 13.78 -16.51 28.07
N ASP A 120 15.05 -16.46 28.42
CA ASP A 120 15.64 -17.16 29.56
C ASP A 120 15.35 -18.67 29.55
N GLY A 121 15.43 -19.29 28.36
CA GLY A 121 15.18 -20.72 28.15
C GLY A 121 13.70 -21.13 28.22
N ARG A 122 12.76 -20.18 28.20
CA ARG A 122 11.33 -20.41 28.19
C ARG A 122 10.74 -19.99 26.85
N HIS A 123 9.88 -20.82 26.28
CA HIS A 123 9.13 -20.56 25.04
C HIS A 123 7.66 -20.28 25.37
N ALA A 124 7.15 -19.15 24.86
CA ALA A 124 5.74 -18.80 24.90
C ALA A 124 5.19 -18.65 23.47
N ARG A 125 3.97 -19.12 23.25
CA ARG A 125 3.22 -18.91 22.00
C ARG A 125 1.87 -18.29 22.33
N ILE A 126 1.52 -17.22 21.64
CA ILE A 126 0.23 -16.54 21.77
C ILE A 126 -0.39 -16.43 20.38
N GLU A 127 -1.59 -16.97 20.21
CA GLU A 127 -2.36 -16.88 18.96
C GLU A 127 -3.33 -15.70 19.03
N LEU A 128 -3.45 -14.93 17.95
CA LEU A 128 -4.33 -13.79 17.82
C LEU A 128 -5.26 -14.02 16.63
N PHE A 129 -6.56 -13.99 16.87
CA PHE A 129 -7.57 -14.36 15.89
C PHE A 129 -8.91 -13.64 16.10
N ARG A 130 -9.80 -13.71 15.10
CA ARG A 130 -11.17 -13.20 15.19
C ARG A 130 -12.13 -14.36 15.44
N ALA A 131 -13.07 -14.17 16.35
CA ALA A 131 -14.23 -15.02 16.55
C ALA A 131 -15.19 -14.95 15.35
N GLU A 132 -16.10 -15.93 15.22
CA GLU A 132 -17.13 -15.95 14.18
C GLU A 132 -18.05 -14.71 14.20
N ASN A 133 -18.28 -14.13 15.38
CA ASN A 133 -19.06 -12.90 15.54
C ASN A 133 -18.25 -11.61 15.26
N GLY A 134 -16.98 -11.74 14.84
CA GLY A 134 -16.08 -10.63 14.56
C GLY A 134 -15.29 -10.11 15.77
N GLY A 135 -15.47 -10.69 16.97
CA GLY A 135 -14.73 -10.32 18.18
C GLY A 135 -13.24 -10.66 18.10
N TYR A 136 -12.39 -9.82 18.67
CA TYR A 136 -10.94 -9.98 18.72
C TYR A 136 -10.53 -10.84 19.92
N LEU A 137 -9.91 -11.98 19.65
CA LEU A 137 -9.53 -12.98 20.63
C LEU A 137 -8.02 -13.23 20.64
N TYR A 138 -7.55 -13.78 21.75
CA TYR A 138 -6.23 -14.41 21.85
C TYR A 138 -6.29 -15.73 22.64
N ASP A 139 -5.37 -16.64 22.31
CA ASP A 139 -5.09 -17.87 23.05
C ASP A 139 -3.64 -17.80 23.56
N ASP A 140 -3.47 -17.93 24.87
CA ASP A 140 -2.19 -17.80 25.57
C ASP A 140 -1.42 -19.13 25.71
N GLY A 141 -1.95 -20.22 25.14
CA GLY A 141 -1.33 -21.54 25.15
C GLY A 141 -1.20 -22.16 26.55
N GLN A 142 -1.91 -21.63 27.56
CA GLN A 142 -1.81 -21.98 28.97
C GLN A 142 -0.46 -21.66 29.65
N GLY A 143 0.37 -20.79 29.06
CA GLY A 143 1.63 -20.37 29.68
C GLY A 143 2.85 -20.48 28.77
N ASP A 144 4.03 -20.33 29.36
CA ASP A 144 5.30 -20.74 28.76
C ASP A 144 5.72 -22.15 29.23
N ARG A 145 6.52 -22.80 28.38
CA ARG A 145 7.17 -24.07 28.67
C ARG A 145 8.69 -23.95 28.50
N PRO A 146 9.51 -24.88 29.02
CA PRO A 146 10.92 -24.95 28.64
C PRO A 146 11.06 -25.03 27.10
N VAL A 147 12.02 -24.28 26.57
CA VAL A 147 12.35 -24.31 25.14
C VAL A 147 13.03 -25.63 24.78
N GLU A 148 12.65 -26.22 23.65
CA GLU A 148 13.30 -27.41 23.10
C GLU A 148 14.22 -27.01 21.95
N GLU A 149 15.22 -27.83 21.61
CA GLU A 149 16.13 -27.52 20.49
C GLU A 149 15.37 -27.39 19.17
N ALA A 150 14.35 -28.22 18.97
CA ALA A 150 13.45 -28.14 17.83
C ALA A 150 12.73 -26.78 17.73
N ASP A 151 12.46 -26.09 18.85
CA ASP A 151 11.92 -24.73 18.81
C ASP A 151 12.97 -23.74 18.30
N ARG A 152 14.21 -23.85 18.77
CA ARG A 152 15.30 -22.94 18.38
C ARG A 152 15.58 -23.03 16.89
N GLU A 153 15.71 -24.25 16.38
CA GLU A 153 15.93 -24.53 14.96
C GLU A 153 14.76 -24.01 14.11
N ARG A 154 13.52 -24.34 14.50
CA ARG A 154 12.31 -23.94 13.79
C ARG A 154 12.08 -22.42 13.78
N LEU A 155 12.42 -21.73 14.87
CA LEU A 155 12.28 -20.28 14.99
C LEU A 155 13.46 -19.53 14.38
N GLY A 156 14.62 -20.16 14.20
CA GLY A 156 15.86 -19.47 13.85
C GLY A 156 16.42 -18.62 14.99
N ILE A 157 16.09 -18.99 16.24
CA ILE A 157 16.40 -18.24 17.46
C ILE A 157 17.29 -19.11 18.37
N PRO A 158 18.62 -18.99 18.29
CA PRO A 158 19.55 -19.79 19.11
C PRO A 158 19.53 -19.38 20.59
N GLY A 159 19.18 -18.13 20.90
CA GLY A 159 19.17 -17.56 22.24
C GLY A 159 17.81 -17.04 22.65
N ASN A 160 17.74 -15.76 23.01
CA ASN A 160 16.48 -15.03 23.17
C ASN A 160 16.05 -14.43 21.83
N GLY A 161 14.77 -14.11 21.70
CA GLY A 161 14.24 -13.47 20.49
C GLY A 161 12.74 -13.64 20.36
N THR A 162 12.19 -13.06 19.30
CA THR A 162 10.76 -13.16 18.99
C THR A 162 10.55 -13.42 17.50
N ARG A 163 9.58 -14.27 17.18
CA ARG A 163 9.03 -14.42 15.84
C ARG A 163 7.54 -14.09 15.85
N VAL A 164 7.14 -13.17 14.99
CA VAL A 164 5.74 -12.89 14.71
C VAL A 164 5.39 -13.50 13.37
N THR A 165 4.36 -14.34 13.32
CA THR A 165 3.83 -14.91 12.08
C THR A 165 2.44 -14.38 11.81
N ILE A 166 2.19 -13.91 10.58
CA ILE A 166 0.89 -13.42 10.13
C ILE A 166 0.48 -14.23 8.90
N VAL A 167 -0.72 -14.78 8.93
CA VAL A 167 -1.39 -15.31 7.76
C VAL A 167 -2.30 -14.21 7.22
N VAL A 168 -1.97 -13.75 6.00
CA VAL A 168 -2.72 -12.73 5.29
C VAL A 168 -3.86 -13.41 4.55
N ASP A 169 -5.05 -13.35 5.14
CA ASP A 169 -6.30 -13.83 4.55
C ASP A 169 -7.33 -12.71 4.36
N ASN A 170 -7.00 -11.47 4.75
CA ASN A 170 -7.85 -10.32 4.53
C ASN A 170 -7.93 -9.99 3.02
N PRO A 171 -9.11 -10.11 2.39
CA PRO A 171 -9.29 -9.89 0.96
C PRO A 171 -9.19 -8.41 0.53
N HIS A 172 -9.00 -7.50 1.48
CA HIS A 172 -8.73 -6.08 1.23
C HIS A 172 -7.23 -5.73 1.30
N ALA A 173 -6.38 -6.64 1.78
CA ALA A 173 -4.94 -6.43 1.79
C ALA A 173 -4.35 -6.65 0.39
N SER A 174 -3.49 -5.73 -0.06
CA SER A 174 -2.75 -5.90 -1.31
C SER A 174 -1.59 -6.87 -1.10
N ILE A 175 -1.58 -7.98 -1.84
CA ILE A 175 -0.49 -8.96 -1.82
C ILE A 175 0.59 -8.51 -2.81
N SER A 176 1.51 -7.69 -2.33
CA SER A 176 2.61 -7.11 -3.11
C SER A 176 3.56 -8.19 -3.66
N GLN A 177 4.14 -7.93 -4.84
CA GLN A 177 5.20 -8.78 -5.37
C GLN A 177 6.47 -8.66 -4.50
N PHE A 178 7.30 -9.70 -4.46
CA PHE A 178 8.50 -9.75 -3.61
C PHE A 178 9.41 -8.51 -3.77
N HIS A 179 9.74 -8.14 -5.01
CA HIS A 179 10.56 -6.96 -5.29
C HIS A 179 9.86 -5.64 -4.97
N SER A 180 8.55 -5.53 -5.24
CA SER A 180 7.78 -4.34 -4.89
C SER A 180 7.74 -4.12 -3.38
N LEU A 181 7.61 -5.21 -2.61
CA LEU A 181 7.66 -5.16 -1.16
C LEU A 181 9.03 -4.73 -0.66
N GLN A 182 10.11 -5.29 -1.21
CA GLN A 182 11.48 -4.89 -0.87
C GLN A 182 11.69 -3.38 -1.09
N HIS A 183 11.31 -2.88 -2.26
CA HIS A 183 11.45 -1.46 -2.59
C HIS A 183 10.59 -0.57 -1.69
N ALA A 184 9.37 -0.99 -1.37
CA ALA A 184 8.49 -0.24 -0.48
C ALA A 184 9.06 -0.15 0.95
N LEU A 185 9.72 -1.20 1.45
CA LEU A 185 10.40 -1.18 2.74
C LEU A 185 11.68 -0.34 2.72
N ALA A 186 12.47 -0.45 1.65
CA ALA A 186 13.73 0.27 1.48
C ALA A 186 13.52 1.80 1.49
N ASP A 187 12.47 2.29 0.84
CA ASP A 187 12.19 3.72 0.76
C ASP A 187 11.31 4.26 1.89
N ASN A 188 10.80 3.38 2.75
CA ASN A 188 9.91 3.76 3.83
C ASN A 188 10.60 4.71 4.82
N ILE A 189 10.04 5.91 4.99
CA ILE A 189 10.61 6.96 5.85
C ILE A 189 10.86 6.47 7.28
N TYR A 190 9.98 5.63 7.82
CA TYR A 190 10.06 5.16 9.20
C TYR A 190 11.16 4.12 9.41
N LEU A 191 11.63 3.49 8.33
CA LEU A 191 12.68 2.47 8.39
C LEU A 191 14.07 3.05 8.14
N ARG A 192 14.23 4.25 7.57
CA ARG A 192 15.55 4.77 7.15
C ARG A 192 16.63 4.73 8.24
N GLU A 193 16.31 5.21 9.45
CA GLU A 193 17.26 5.15 10.58
C GLU A 193 17.49 3.70 11.03
N VAL A 194 16.46 2.85 11.01
CA VAL A 194 16.55 1.42 11.36
C VAL A 194 17.45 0.66 10.38
N LEU A 195 17.26 0.86 9.08
CA LEU A 195 18.05 0.23 8.01
C LEU A 195 19.51 0.68 8.02
N GLY A 196 19.81 1.83 8.63
CA GLY A 196 21.18 2.30 8.82
C GLY A 196 21.92 1.62 9.98
N ARG A 197 21.20 1.02 10.93
CA ARG A 197 21.78 0.42 12.16
C ARG A 197 21.47 -1.07 12.36
N ARG A 198 20.56 -1.65 11.58
CA ARG A 198 20.18 -3.07 11.62
C ARG A 198 20.35 -3.71 10.26
N GLU A 199 20.67 -5.00 10.28
CA GLU A 199 20.63 -5.84 9.09
C GLU A 199 19.20 -6.35 8.90
N VAL A 200 18.44 -5.73 8.01
CA VAL A 200 17.07 -6.17 7.68
C VAL A 200 17.11 -7.00 6.40
N VAL A 201 16.78 -8.27 6.51
CA VAL A 201 16.83 -9.22 5.38
C VAL A 201 15.41 -9.63 4.99
N LEU A 202 15.05 -9.42 3.73
CA LEU A 202 13.84 -9.97 3.14
C LEU A 202 14.17 -11.27 2.40
N GLN A 203 13.54 -12.37 2.81
CA GLN A 203 13.71 -13.70 2.23
C GLN A 203 12.42 -14.18 1.59
N GLU A 204 12.52 -14.62 0.33
CA GLU A 204 11.41 -15.25 -0.38
C GLU A 204 11.24 -16.69 0.14
N MET A 205 9.99 -17.09 0.31
CA MET A 205 9.62 -18.43 0.75
C MET A 205 8.75 -19.08 -0.34
N HIS A 206 8.99 -20.37 -0.56
CA HIS A 206 8.17 -21.21 -1.43
C HIS A 206 7.86 -22.52 -0.70
N GLU A 207 6.57 -22.84 -0.61
CA GLU A 207 6.07 -24.09 -0.03
C GLU A 207 6.59 -24.34 1.40
N GLY A 208 6.53 -23.30 2.24
CA GLY A 208 7.04 -23.31 3.61
C GLY A 208 8.56 -23.42 3.75
N ARG A 209 9.31 -23.49 2.64
CA ARG A 209 10.77 -23.57 2.61
C ARG A 209 11.37 -22.23 2.18
N ALA A 210 12.52 -21.94 2.77
CA ALA A 210 13.23 -20.72 2.47
C ALA A 210 13.92 -20.86 1.12
N ASP A 211 13.63 -19.94 0.20
CA ASP A 211 14.33 -19.88 -1.08
C ASP A 211 15.73 -19.30 -0.88
N GLU A 212 16.62 -19.54 -1.84
CA GLU A 212 17.96 -18.95 -1.90
C GLU A 212 17.89 -17.43 -2.06
N ARG A 213 16.75 -16.91 -2.54
CA ARG A 213 16.55 -15.48 -2.76
C ARG A 213 16.40 -14.73 -1.43
N ARG A 214 17.49 -14.09 -1.04
CA ARG A 214 17.60 -13.16 0.10
C ARG A 214 18.05 -11.81 -0.42
N LEU A 215 17.30 -10.76 -0.06
CA LEU A 215 17.65 -9.38 -0.37
C LEU A 215 17.80 -8.61 0.94
N GLU A 216 18.90 -7.89 1.05
CA GLU A 216 19.04 -6.91 2.10
C GLU A 216 18.15 -5.70 1.79
N VAL A 217 17.43 -5.23 2.80
CA VAL A 217 16.64 -4.00 2.70
C VAL A 217 17.54 -2.86 3.15
N ARG A 218 17.91 -1.99 2.21
CA ARG A 218 18.72 -0.80 2.49
C ARG A 218 18.11 0.41 1.81
N HIS A 219 18.10 1.53 2.54
CA HIS A 219 17.76 2.81 1.95
C HIS A 219 19.00 3.42 1.29
N GLU A 220 18.89 3.75 0.01
CA GLU A 220 19.92 4.50 -0.70
C GLU A 220 19.44 5.94 -0.88
N GLU A 221 20.16 6.89 -0.27
CA GLU A 221 19.87 8.30 -0.51
C GLU A 221 20.17 8.67 -1.97
N PRO A 222 19.32 9.50 -2.61
CA PRO A 222 19.59 9.98 -3.95
C PRO A 222 20.85 10.86 -3.99
N ALA A 223 21.58 10.82 -5.11
CA ALA A 223 22.74 11.67 -5.33
C ALA A 223 22.37 13.15 -5.12
N ALA A 224 23.13 13.88 -4.31
CA ALA A 224 22.72 15.21 -3.85
C ALA A 224 23.88 16.13 -3.49
N THR A 225 23.58 17.43 -3.42
CA THR A 225 24.44 18.46 -2.83
C THR A 225 23.84 18.98 -1.53
N VAL A 226 24.66 19.12 -0.49
CA VAL A 226 24.22 19.75 0.76
C VAL A 226 24.03 21.24 0.52
N VAL A 227 22.83 21.74 0.81
CA VAL A 227 22.47 23.16 0.66
C VAL A 227 22.37 23.90 2.00
N LEU A 228 22.16 23.16 3.10
CA LEU A 228 22.22 23.68 4.47
C LEU A 228 22.71 22.58 5.42
N GLY A 229 23.65 22.91 6.30
CA GLY A 229 24.33 21.93 7.15
C GLY A 229 25.62 21.37 6.51
N PRO A 230 26.07 20.16 6.90
CA PRO A 230 25.40 19.20 7.78
C PRO A 230 25.19 19.72 9.20
N GLU A 231 24.13 19.25 9.86
CA GLU A 231 23.79 19.52 11.26
C GLU A 231 23.79 21.01 11.63
N GLN A 232 23.23 21.85 10.76
CA GLN A 232 23.03 23.26 11.03
C GLN A 232 22.24 23.41 12.33
N ALA A 233 22.84 24.03 13.34
CA ALA A 233 22.19 24.29 14.61
C ALA A 233 21.07 25.32 14.42
N GLY A 234 19.93 25.06 15.06
CA GLY A 234 18.82 25.96 15.21
C GLY A 234 18.20 25.83 16.60
N ASP A 235 17.35 26.79 16.96
CA ASP A 235 16.59 26.74 18.20
C ASP A 235 15.21 27.36 18.03
N PHE A 236 14.29 27.01 18.93
CA PHE A 236 12.98 27.63 19.03
C PHE A 236 12.60 27.86 20.49
N VAL A 237 11.68 28.81 20.71
CA VAL A 237 11.18 29.14 22.05
C VAL A 237 9.73 28.67 22.17
N HIS A 238 9.44 27.93 23.23
CA HIS A 238 8.08 27.55 23.62
C HIS A 238 7.93 27.74 25.13
N GLU A 239 6.88 28.43 25.56
CA GLU A 239 6.61 28.75 26.98
C GLU A 239 7.82 29.40 27.70
N GLY A 240 8.57 30.27 26.99
CA GLY A 240 9.73 30.96 27.54
C GLY A 240 10.98 30.08 27.69
N ARG A 241 10.95 28.81 27.31
CA ARG A 241 12.11 27.91 27.28
C ARG A 241 12.61 27.72 25.84
N ARG A 242 13.94 27.72 25.69
CA ARG A 242 14.63 27.47 24.42
C ARG A 242 14.91 25.98 24.25
N TYR A 243 14.66 25.46 23.04
CA TYR A 243 14.88 24.07 22.65
C TYR A 243 15.75 24.00 21.39
N PRO A 244 16.88 23.28 21.41
CA PRO A 244 17.77 23.14 20.26
C PRO A 244 17.30 22.06 19.28
N TYR A 245 17.65 22.22 18.01
CA TYR A 245 17.55 21.19 16.97
C TYR A 245 18.74 21.31 16.01
N THR A 246 19.01 20.26 15.24
CA THR A 246 19.98 20.28 14.13
C THR A 246 19.29 19.92 12.82
N LEU A 247 19.76 20.49 11.71
CA LEU A 247 19.14 20.29 10.40
C LEU A 247 20.19 20.11 9.30
N THR A 248 19.94 19.14 8.43
CA THR A 248 20.68 18.96 7.18
C THR A 248 19.68 19.01 6.04
N LEU A 249 19.86 19.93 5.09
CA LEU A 249 19.08 20.02 3.86
C LEU A 249 19.99 19.73 2.67
N LYS A 250 19.52 18.86 1.79
CA LYS A 250 20.18 18.42 0.57
C LYS A 250 19.27 18.72 -0.63
N ARG A 251 19.90 18.88 -1.78
CA ARG A 251 19.23 19.01 -3.08
C ARG A 251 19.64 17.86 -3.98
N ALA A 252 18.66 17.12 -4.49
CA ALA A 252 18.88 16.02 -5.43
C ALA A 252 19.54 16.50 -6.74
N LEU A 253 20.40 15.67 -7.30
CA LEU A 253 21.06 15.85 -8.59
C LEU A 253 20.30 15.09 -9.66
N GLY A 254 19.67 15.80 -10.59
CA GLY A 254 19.12 15.21 -11.82
C GLY A 254 17.89 14.30 -11.68
N ALA A 255 17.24 14.26 -10.49
CA ALA A 255 16.04 13.46 -10.26
C ALA A 255 14.95 14.27 -9.54
N GLU A 256 13.70 14.13 -10.00
CA GLU A 256 12.53 14.50 -9.19
C GLU A 256 12.33 13.45 -8.09
N LEU A 257 12.05 13.90 -6.87
CA LEU A 257 11.85 13.03 -5.73
C LEU A 257 10.37 12.60 -5.62
N THR A 258 10.12 11.44 -5.00
CA THR A 258 8.76 10.99 -4.69
C THR A 258 8.18 11.91 -3.61
N LEU A 259 7.05 12.55 -3.91
CA LEU A 259 6.53 13.67 -3.11
C LEU A 259 5.57 13.28 -1.97
N ARG A 260 5.03 12.05 -2.00
CA ARG A 260 3.92 11.63 -1.14
C ARG A 260 4.04 10.18 -0.71
N GLY A 261 3.31 9.85 0.36
CA GLY A 261 3.25 8.51 0.93
C GLY A 261 4.47 8.19 1.79
N ASP A 262 4.43 7.03 2.45
CA ASP A 262 5.49 6.61 3.37
C ASP A 262 6.81 6.31 2.64
N ALA A 263 6.78 6.09 1.32
CA ALA A 263 7.97 5.92 0.47
C ALA A 263 8.48 7.25 -0.14
N ARG A 264 8.01 8.41 0.35
CA ARG A 264 8.42 9.73 -0.17
C ARG A 264 9.92 9.94 0.01
N THR A 265 10.64 10.30 -1.05
CA THR A 265 12.07 10.60 -1.00
C THR A 265 12.36 12.10 -0.86
N ASN A 266 11.33 12.95 -0.95
CA ASN A 266 11.43 14.38 -0.67
C ASN A 266 11.06 14.72 0.79
N GLY A 267 11.59 15.84 1.26
CA GLY A 267 11.30 16.43 2.56
C GLY A 267 12.30 16.13 3.66
N LEU A 268 12.08 16.73 4.83
CA LEU A 268 12.91 16.56 6.01
C LEU A 268 12.36 15.42 6.86
N VAL A 269 13.15 14.36 7.00
CA VAL A 269 12.89 13.29 7.97
C VAL A 269 13.04 13.90 9.37
N VAL A 270 11.93 13.93 10.13
CA VAL A 270 11.89 14.45 11.49
C VAL A 270 12.26 13.35 12.46
N ILE A 271 13.38 13.53 13.16
CA ILE A 271 13.97 12.52 14.01
C ILE A 271 14.03 13.03 15.45
N SER A 272 13.70 12.16 16.41
CA SER A 272 13.86 12.43 17.84
C SER A 272 14.35 11.18 18.56
N GLY A 273 15.55 11.25 19.13
CA GLY A 273 16.28 10.06 19.56
C GLY A 273 16.53 9.13 18.37
N GLU A 274 16.16 7.85 18.52
CA GLU A 274 16.31 6.82 17.49
C GLU A 274 15.06 6.68 16.59
N ALA A 275 14.01 7.48 16.84
CA ALA A 275 12.72 7.35 16.17
C ALA A 275 12.54 8.39 15.06
N VAL A 276 12.09 7.94 13.89
CA VAL A 276 11.52 8.80 12.85
C VAL A 276 10.06 9.06 13.18
N LEU A 277 9.68 10.32 13.29
CA LEU A 277 8.34 10.75 13.67
C LEU A 277 7.49 11.18 12.47
N ASP A 278 8.12 11.73 11.42
CA ASP A 278 7.44 12.28 10.25
C ASP A 278 8.45 12.55 9.10
N CYS A 279 7.98 12.87 7.91
CA CYS A 279 8.77 13.41 6.80
C CYS A 279 7.98 14.51 6.07
N GLN A 280 8.43 15.76 6.19
CA GLN A 280 7.72 16.93 5.64
C GLN A 280 8.64 18.14 5.40
N LEU A 281 8.13 19.17 4.73
CA LEU A 281 8.77 20.48 4.52
C LEU A 281 8.00 21.63 5.19
N PHE A 282 7.14 21.30 6.15
CA PHE A 282 6.42 22.27 6.99
C PHE A 282 5.66 23.32 6.14
N GLU A 283 5.93 24.62 6.30
CA GLU A 283 5.26 25.69 5.54
C GLU A 283 5.51 25.63 4.02
N PHE A 284 6.53 24.88 3.59
CA PHE A 284 6.89 24.72 2.18
C PHE A 284 6.36 23.43 1.55
N GLU A 285 5.51 22.67 2.24
CA GLU A 285 4.90 21.47 1.67
C GLU A 285 4.20 21.79 0.34
N ASN A 286 4.49 21.00 -0.71
CA ASN A 286 3.97 21.18 -2.08
C ASN A 286 4.29 22.55 -2.74
N LYS A 287 5.37 23.24 -2.35
CA LYS A 287 5.84 24.45 -3.06
C LYS A 287 6.77 24.09 -4.21
N VAL A 288 6.73 24.86 -5.28
CA VAL A 288 7.63 24.72 -6.44
C VAL A 288 9.09 24.81 -5.98
N GLY A 289 9.93 23.89 -6.45
CA GLY A 289 11.33 23.75 -6.02
C GLY A 289 11.53 22.73 -4.90
N THR A 290 10.48 22.39 -4.15
CA THR A 290 10.60 21.42 -3.05
C THR A 290 10.67 19.97 -3.50
N GLU A 291 10.31 19.70 -4.75
CA GLU A 291 10.46 18.39 -5.40
C GLU A 291 11.93 17.93 -5.54
N TYR A 292 12.89 18.82 -5.29
CA TYR A 292 14.33 18.51 -5.30
C TYR A 292 14.95 18.49 -3.91
N LEU A 293 14.20 18.85 -2.87
CA LEU A 293 14.73 19.07 -1.53
C LEU A 293 14.39 17.91 -0.61
N PHE A 294 15.41 17.44 0.11
CA PHE A 294 15.26 16.40 1.13
C PHE A 294 16.33 16.54 2.21
N GLY A 295 16.18 15.83 3.31
CA GLY A 295 17.19 15.82 4.36
C GLY A 295 16.62 15.35 5.68
N SER A 296 17.15 15.89 6.77
CA SER A 296 16.77 15.47 8.12
C SER A 296 16.77 16.65 9.09
N VAL A 297 15.86 16.61 10.06
CA VAL A 297 15.88 17.51 11.21
C VAL A 297 15.82 16.67 12.50
N ARG A 298 16.77 16.87 13.41
CA ARG A 298 16.85 16.17 14.70
C ARG A 298 16.46 17.11 15.82
N CYS A 299 15.41 16.75 16.57
CA CYS A 299 14.93 17.53 17.71
C CYS A 299 14.64 16.59 18.90
N PRO A 300 15.57 16.45 19.88
CA PRO A 300 15.40 15.54 21.02
C PRO A 300 14.15 15.84 21.87
N ALA A 301 13.78 17.11 21.96
CA ALA A 301 12.67 17.55 22.80
C ALA A 301 11.29 17.05 22.34
N LEU A 302 11.12 16.62 21.08
CA LEU A 302 9.86 16.04 20.60
C LEU A 302 9.49 14.76 21.35
N LEU A 303 10.46 13.86 21.55
CA LEU A 303 10.24 12.60 22.28
C LEU A 303 10.06 12.85 23.78
N GLU A 304 10.83 13.78 24.36
CA GLU A 304 10.67 14.17 25.76
C GLU A 304 9.25 14.67 26.05
N LYS A 305 8.72 15.50 25.14
CA LYS A 305 7.37 16.07 25.23
C LYS A 305 6.28 15.02 25.01
N LEU A 306 6.49 14.12 24.05
CA LEU A 306 5.61 12.97 23.84
C LEU A 306 5.54 12.11 25.11
N GLY A 307 6.67 11.80 25.75
CA GLY A 307 6.74 11.04 27.00
C GLY A 307 6.06 11.72 28.20
N GLN A 308 5.91 13.05 28.17
CA GLN A 308 5.15 13.83 29.16
C GLN A 308 3.63 13.78 28.93
N GLY A 309 3.17 13.06 27.90
CA GLY A 309 1.75 12.95 27.55
C GLY A 309 1.27 14.04 26.59
N GLU A 310 2.16 14.88 26.04
CA GLU A 310 1.76 15.85 25.03
C GLU A 310 1.47 15.17 23.69
N ALA A 311 0.41 15.61 23.01
CA ALA A 311 0.02 15.08 21.70
C ALA A 311 0.93 15.63 20.58
N ILE A 312 2.19 15.20 20.54
CA ILE A 312 3.20 15.60 19.55
C ILE A 312 2.97 14.94 18.19
N ILE A 313 2.46 13.70 18.19
CA ILE A 313 2.08 12.94 17.00
C ILE A 313 0.55 12.94 16.92
N SER A 314 0.00 12.89 15.71
CA SER A 314 -1.44 12.73 15.50
C SER A 314 -1.98 11.40 16.06
N ASP A 315 -3.26 11.35 16.40
CA ASP A 315 -3.89 10.16 16.97
C ASP A 315 -3.88 8.94 16.02
N ASP A 316 -3.85 9.22 14.71
CA ASP A 316 -3.73 8.22 13.63
C ASP A 316 -2.29 7.80 13.33
N ARG A 317 -1.29 8.41 14.00
CA ARG A 317 0.15 8.17 13.82
C ARG A 317 0.64 8.42 12.38
N GLU A 318 -0.01 9.33 11.66
CA GLU A 318 0.37 9.71 10.30
C GLU A 318 1.32 10.93 10.23
N GLY A 319 1.81 11.42 11.38
CA GLY A 319 2.85 12.45 11.44
C GLY A 319 2.73 13.37 12.66
N LEU A 320 3.41 14.51 12.60
CA LEU A 320 3.38 15.51 13.67
C LEU A 320 2.01 16.18 13.79
N ASN A 321 1.54 16.37 15.02
CA ASN A 321 0.31 17.09 15.31
C ASN A 321 0.54 18.61 15.31
N LEU A 322 0.35 19.24 14.17
CA LEU A 322 0.53 20.69 13.99
C LEU A 322 -0.42 21.55 14.86
N ARG A 323 -1.49 20.98 15.44
CA ARG A 323 -2.39 21.70 16.36
C ARG A 323 -1.76 21.90 17.74
N ASN A 324 -0.74 21.13 18.09
CA ASN A 324 -0.01 21.30 19.34
C ASN A 324 0.92 22.54 19.25
N GLY A 325 0.89 23.39 20.28
CA GLY A 325 1.65 24.65 20.28
C GLY A 325 3.18 24.48 20.28
N PHE A 326 3.69 23.40 20.86
CA PHE A 326 5.11 23.06 20.83
C PHE A 326 5.54 22.66 19.40
N VAL A 327 4.78 21.77 18.77
CA VAL A 327 5.00 21.33 17.38
C VAL A 327 4.90 22.50 16.41
N ALA A 328 3.92 23.39 16.59
CA ALA A 328 3.76 24.58 15.76
C ALA A 328 4.95 25.55 15.89
N ALA A 329 5.50 25.72 17.09
CA ALA A 329 6.69 26.55 17.31
C ALA A 329 7.94 25.93 16.64
N PHE A 330 8.13 24.62 16.78
CA PHE A 330 9.19 23.88 16.09
C PHE A 330 9.07 23.98 14.57
N SER A 331 7.89 23.71 14.02
CA SER A 331 7.57 23.79 12.58
C SER A 331 7.92 25.16 11.99
N ARG A 332 7.57 26.24 12.71
CA ARG A 332 7.86 27.61 12.28
C ARG A 332 9.35 27.88 12.25
N ALA A 333 10.07 27.52 13.32
CA ALA A 333 11.51 27.76 13.39
C ALA A 333 12.28 27.00 12.30
N VAL A 334 11.89 25.76 12.01
CA VAL A 334 12.49 25.00 10.91
C VAL A 334 12.16 25.63 9.55
N SER A 335 10.92 26.09 9.36
CA SER A 335 10.50 26.78 8.13
C SER A 335 11.32 28.05 7.91
N GLU A 336 11.45 28.90 8.93
CA GLU A 336 12.26 30.12 8.86
C GLU A 336 13.71 29.82 8.46
N LEU A 337 14.29 28.74 8.97
CA LEU A 337 15.66 28.34 8.68
C LEU A 337 15.85 27.87 7.23
N ILE A 338 14.90 27.10 6.67
CA ILE A 338 15.02 26.56 5.30
C ILE A 338 14.52 27.51 4.21
N ALA A 339 13.79 28.57 4.58
CA ALA A 339 13.19 29.52 3.64
C ALA A 339 14.17 30.07 2.57
N PRO A 340 15.41 30.47 2.91
CA PRO A 340 16.35 30.98 1.90
C PRO A 340 16.75 29.91 0.87
N CYS A 341 16.85 28.65 1.28
CA CYS A 341 17.20 27.54 0.38
C CYS A 341 16.06 27.22 -0.58
N VAL A 342 14.82 27.24 -0.09
CA VAL A 342 13.62 27.06 -0.92
C VAL A 342 13.49 28.20 -1.93
N GLN A 343 13.71 29.44 -1.50
CA GLN A 343 13.66 30.61 -2.38
C GLN A 343 14.75 30.55 -3.47
N ALA A 344 15.97 30.16 -3.11
CA ALA A 344 17.04 29.97 -4.08
C ALA A 344 16.70 28.90 -5.14
N GLU A 345 16.01 27.83 -4.74
CA GLU A 345 15.56 26.82 -5.69
C GLU A 345 14.43 27.35 -6.58
N LEU A 346 13.49 28.12 -6.04
CA LEU A 346 12.46 28.80 -6.82
C LEU A 346 13.04 29.83 -7.81
N ASP A 347 14.19 30.46 -7.52
CA ASP A 347 14.82 31.39 -8.44
C ASP A 347 15.61 30.67 -9.54
N ARG A 348 16.29 29.56 -9.22
CA ARG A 348 16.79 28.64 -10.25
C ARG A 348 15.63 28.16 -11.12
N LEU A 349 14.53 27.78 -10.47
CA LEU A 349 13.12 27.68 -10.88
C LEU A 349 12.64 28.55 -12.06
N ARG A 350 13.32 29.65 -12.38
CA ARG A 350 12.82 30.68 -13.32
C ARG A 350 13.66 30.87 -14.58
N HIS A 351 14.76 30.12 -14.76
CA HIS A 351 15.78 30.41 -15.80
C HIS A 351 16.04 29.30 -16.84
N LEU A 352 15.31 28.18 -16.83
CA LEU A 352 15.46 27.09 -17.82
C LEU A 352 14.37 27.17 -18.89
N GLU A 353 14.67 27.69 -20.09
CA GLU A 353 13.81 27.60 -21.27
C GLU A 353 13.75 26.14 -21.76
N HIS A 354 12.67 25.39 -21.48
CA HIS A 354 12.08 24.29 -22.28
C HIS A 354 10.80 23.87 -21.55
N ALA A 355 9.65 23.93 -22.24
CA ALA A 355 8.38 23.65 -21.59
C ALA A 355 8.13 22.16 -21.37
N THR A 356 8.09 21.74 -20.11
CA THR A 356 7.75 20.36 -19.75
C THR A 356 6.68 20.34 -18.65
N THR A 357 5.92 19.28 -18.53
CA THR A 357 5.07 19.06 -17.35
C THR A 357 5.90 18.45 -16.23
N SER A 358 5.53 18.69 -14.96
CA SER A 358 6.09 17.90 -13.85
C SER A 358 5.97 16.40 -14.13
N GLY A 359 6.91 15.57 -13.69
CA GLY A 359 6.90 14.12 -13.98
C GLY A 359 5.58 13.45 -13.60
N ARG A 360 4.93 13.94 -12.53
CA ARG A 360 3.59 13.54 -12.12
C ARG A 360 2.48 13.94 -13.10
N THR A 361 2.46 15.20 -13.53
CA THR A 361 1.46 15.66 -14.51
C THR A 361 1.68 14.97 -15.86
N GLY A 362 2.93 14.69 -16.21
CA GLY A 362 3.27 13.88 -17.38
C GLY A 362 2.75 12.45 -17.27
N GLN A 363 2.99 11.77 -16.14
CA GLN A 363 2.41 10.44 -15.89
C GLN A 363 0.88 10.45 -15.90
N MET A 364 0.23 11.49 -15.38
CA MET A 364 -1.24 11.62 -15.42
C MET A 364 -1.74 11.80 -16.86
N ILE A 365 -1.04 12.60 -17.66
CA ILE A 365 -1.35 12.76 -19.08
C ILE A 365 -1.11 11.44 -19.81
N ASP A 366 0.01 10.74 -19.57
CA ASP A 366 0.31 9.46 -20.20
C ASP A 366 -0.74 8.40 -19.83
N GLN A 367 -1.15 8.34 -18.56
CA GLN A 367 -2.24 7.46 -18.10
C GLN A 367 -3.58 7.84 -18.73
N LEU A 368 -3.88 9.12 -18.86
CA LEU A 368 -5.07 9.60 -19.55
C LEU A 368 -5.05 9.22 -21.03
N LEU A 369 -3.94 9.44 -21.73
CA LEU A 369 -3.80 9.13 -23.15
C LEU A 369 -3.85 7.62 -23.40
N LEU A 370 -3.25 6.84 -22.49
CA LEU A 370 -3.36 5.38 -22.49
C LEU A 370 -4.80 4.93 -22.23
N HIS A 371 -5.46 5.48 -21.21
CA HIS A 371 -6.85 5.17 -20.89
C HIS A 371 -7.80 5.58 -22.02
N MET A 372 -7.62 6.75 -22.61
CA MET A 372 -8.45 7.19 -23.73
C MET A 372 -8.14 6.40 -25.01
N SER A 373 -6.93 5.89 -25.18
CA SER A 373 -6.61 4.90 -26.22
C SER A 373 -7.34 3.57 -25.96
N GLN A 374 -7.44 3.14 -24.70
CA GLN A 374 -8.22 1.97 -24.30
C GLN A 374 -9.71 2.20 -24.54
N VAL A 375 -10.28 3.34 -24.13
CA VAL A 375 -11.68 3.72 -24.38
C VAL A 375 -11.99 3.75 -25.88
N ALA A 376 -11.08 4.29 -26.68
CA ALA A 376 -11.22 4.28 -28.14
C ALA A 376 -11.38 2.84 -28.65
N ILE A 377 -10.54 1.90 -28.19
CA ILE A 377 -10.52 0.51 -28.67
C ILE A 377 -11.68 -0.33 -28.08
N HIS A 378 -11.89 -0.27 -26.77
CA HIS A 378 -12.83 -1.12 -26.02
C HIS A 378 -14.27 -0.59 -26.09
N ASP A 379 -14.47 0.68 -25.74
CA ASP A 379 -15.83 1.22 -25.58
C ASP A 379 -16.41 1.75 -26.88
N LEU A 380 -15.59 2.40 -27.70
CA LEU A 380 -16.02 3.01 -28.95
C LEU A 380 -15.81 2.10 -30.15
N GLY A 381 -15.04 1.01 -30.00
CA GLY A 381 -14.70 0.11 -31.09
C GLY A 381 -13.94 0.82 -32.22
N ILE A 382 -13.14 1.82 -31.88
CA ILE A 382 -12.25 2.51 -32.81
C ILE A 382 -11.02 1.63 -32.94
N THR A 383 -10.99 0.96 -34.07
CA THR A 383 -10.02 -0.04 -34.40
C THR A 383 -9.18 0.54 -35.50
N LEU A 384 -7.94 0.83 -35.18
CA LEU A 384 -6.96 1.12 -36.20
C LEU A 384 -6.89 -0.23 -37.06
N GLY A 385 -6.68 -0.29 -38.40
CA GLY A 385 -6.60 -1.58 -39.18
C GLY A 385 -5.51 -2.65 -38.79
N PRO A 386 -4.83 -3.34 -39.74
CA PRO A 386 -3.44 -3.81 -39.56
C PRO A 386 -2.41 -2.70 -39.86
N ASP A 387 -2.91 -1.48 -40.04
CA ASP A 387 -2.26 -0.36 -40.71
C ASP A 387 -2.69 0.95 -40.01
N GLU A 388 -2.40 1.03 -38.70
CA GLU A 388 -3.27 1.52 -37.60
C GLU A 388 -3.82 0.21 -36.92
N GLY A 389 -3.78 -0.10 -35.59
CA GLY A 389 -4.27 -1.35 -34.89
C GLY A 389 -5.71 -1.62 -34.30
N ARG A 390 -6.21 -2.83 -34.56
CA ARG A 390 -7.56 -3.42 -34.32
C ARG A 390 -8.07 -3.37 -32.85
N ALA A 391 -9.34 -3.03 -32.52
CA ALA A 391 -10.62 -3.81 -32.50
C ALA A 391 -10.67 -4.93 -31.46
N GLU A 392 -11.65 -5.11 -30.56
CA GLU A 392 -12.87 -4.43 -30.06
C GLU A 392 -13.29 -5.29 -28.86
N ALA A 393 -13.67 -4.75 -27.70
CA ALA A 393 -14.39 -5.54 -26.67
C ALA A 393 -15.28 -4.64 -25.80
N ALA A 394 -16.57 -4.91 -25.89
CA ALA A 394 -17.69 -4.13 -25.39
C ALA A 394 -17.88 -4.14 -23.86
N ALA A 395 -18.28 -2.97 -23.34
CA ALA A 395 -19.13 -2.66 -22.18
C ALA A 395 -19.40 -3.75 -21.11
N GLU A 396 -18.88 -3.54 -19.89
CA GLU A 396 -19.26 -4.28 -18.68
C GLU A 396 -20.00 -3.44 -17.63
N THR A 397 -20.98 -4.11 -17.03
CA THR A 397 -21.80 -3.71 -15.89
C THR A 397 -21.12 -4.15 -14.59
N ASP A 398 -21.31 -3.39 -13.51
CA ASP A 398 -20.74 -3.58 -12.15
C ASP A 398 -20.86 -5.01 -11.56
N PRO A 399 -19.76 -5.75 -11.32
CA PRO A 399 -19.79 -7.07 -10.70
C PRO A 399 -19.62 -7.00 -9.16
N GLN A 400 -20.72 -7.16 -8.41
CA GLN A 400 -20.63 -7.91 -7.16
C GLN A 400 -20.52 -9.40 -7.56
N ASP A 401 -19.46 -10.06 -7.13
CA ASP A 401 -19.10 -11.41 -7.59
C ASP A 401 -20.26 -12.39 -7.38
N ALA A 402 -20.80 -12.90 -8.49
CA ALA A 402 -21.84 -13.92 -8.51
C ALA A 402 -21.38 -15.25 -7.88
N LEU A 403 -20.06 -15.39 -7.71
CA LEU A 403 -19.38 -16.58 -7.24
C LEU A 403 -18.12 -16.16 -6.46
N ARG A 404 -17.98 -16.57 -5.18
CA ARG A 404 -16.76 -16.33 -4.40
C ARG A 404 -16.60 -17.32 -3.24
N PHE A 405 -15.38 -17.57 -2.79
CA PHE A 405 -15.17 -18.23 -1.50
C PHE A 405 -15.36 -17.25 -0.34
N SER A 406 -15.83 -17.77 0.79
CA SER A 406 -15.88 -17.02 2.05
C SER A 406 -14.49 -16.59 2.48
N THR A 407 -13.54 -17.54 2.53
CA THR A 407 -12.11 -17.30 2.71
C THR A 407 -11.38 -17.79 1.45
N PRO A 408 -10.59 -16.96 0.77
CA PRO A 408 -9.94 -17.35 -0.48
C PRO A 408 -8.60 -18.08 -0.26
N PHE A 409 -8.03 -18.03 0.96
CA PHE A 409 -6.78 -18.69 1.33
C PHE A 409 -6.85 -19.33 2.72
N TYR A 410 -6.50 -20.61 2.83
CA TYR A 410 -6.46 -21.37 4.08
C TYR A 410 -5.02 -21.78 4.41
N TYR A 411 -4.55 -21.48 5.62
CA TYR A 411 -3.30 -22.02 6.18
C TYR A 411 -3.67 -22.84 7.43
N ARG A 412 -3.52 -24.16 7.40
CA ARG A 412 -4.19 -25.08 8.35
C ARG A 412 -3.26 -26.13 8.91
N ARG A 413 -3.55 -26.55 10.15
CA ARG A 413 -2.72 -27.50 10.88
C ARG A 413 -2.91 -28.91 10.38
N THR A 414 -1.79 -29.62 10.21
CA THR A 414 -1.78 -31.04 9.81
C THR A 414 -2.66 -31.89 10.72
N GLY A 415 -3.41 -32.81 10.12
CA GLY A 415 -4.28 -33.76 10.81
C GLY A 415 -5.56 -33.15 11.41
N ARG A 416 -5.84 -31.86 11.17
CA ARG A 416 -7.10 -31.22 11.61
C ARG A 416 -8.03 -30.94 10.43
N PRO A 417 -9.24 -31.51 10.40
CA PRO A 417 -10.24 -31.15 9.40
C PRO A 417 -10.62 -29.68 9.49
N PHE A 418 -10.89 -29.05 8.35
CA PHE A 418 -11.41 -27.68 8.27
C PHE A 418 -12.46 -27.54 7.17
N HIS A 419 -13.27 -26.49 7.26
CA HIS A 419 -14.34 -26.24 6.30
C HIS A 419 -13.98 -25.15 5.31
N VAL A 420 -14.21 -25.42 4.03
CA VAL A 420 -14.12 -24.44 2.95
C VAL A 420 -15.53 -24.12 2.47
N THR A 421 -15.92 -22.86 2.42
CA THR A 421 -17.28 -22.46 2.01
C THR A 421 -17.26 -21.54 0.79
N LEU A 422 -17.97 -21.92 -0.27
CA LEU A 422 -18.27 -21.11 -1.45
C LEU A 422 -19.62 -20.41 -1.26
N LEU A 423 -19.71 -19.15 -1.65
CA LEU A 423 -20.89 -18.31 -1.68
C LEU A 423 -21.29 -18.04 -3.14
N VAL A 424 -22.58 -18.21 -3.46
CA VAL A 424 -23.13 -18.03 -4.80
C VAL A 424 -24.30 -17.05 -4.76
N ASP A 425 -24.33 -16.06 -5.65
CA ASP A 425 -25.48 -15.18 -5.82
C ASP A 425 -26.31 -15.61 -7.04
N PRO A 426 -27.39 -16.39 -6.86
CA PRO A 426 -28.17 -16.94 -7.96
C PRO A 426 -28.89 -15.86 -8.77
N ALA A 427 -29.03 -14.63 -8.27
CA ALA A 427 -29.65 -13.54 -9.02
C ALA A 427 -28.77 -13.01 -10.16
N ARG A 428 -27.47 -13.32 -10.14
CA ARG A 428 -26.45 -12.83 -11.10
C ARG A 428 -25.94 -13.90 -12.07
N VAL A 429 -26.44 -15.13 -11.93
CA VAL A 429 -26.06 -16.27 -12.74
C VAL A 429 -27.29 -16.76 -13.52
N GLU A 430 -27.09 -17.20 -14.76
CA GLU A 430 -28.19 -17.65 -15.61
C GLU A 430 -29.00 -18.79 -14.98
N ALA A 431 -30.32 -18.70 -15.12
CA ALA A 431 -31.23 -19.74 -14.64
C ALA A 431 -30.93 -21.08 -15.34
N GLY A 432 -30.54 -22.09 -14.55
CA GLY A 432 -30.14 -23.41 -15.07
C GLY A 432 -28.64 -23.59 -15.32
N ALA A 433 -27.80 -22.59 -15.01
CA ALA A 433 -26.35 -22.78 -15.10
C ALA A 433 -25.83 -23.83 -14.09
N VAL A 434 -24.70 -24.45 -14.44
CA VAL A 434 -24.08 -25.54 -13.70
C VAL A 434 -22.75 -25.05 -13.15
N LEU A 435 -22.56 -25.17 -11.84
CA LEU A 435 -21.27 -24.96 -11.19
C LEU A 435 -20.36 -26.13 -11.55
N LYS A 436 -19.17 -25.83 -12.08
CA LYS A 436 -18.13 -26.82 -12.35
C LYS A 436 -16.98 -26.64 -11.38
N PHE A 437 -16.48 -27.75 -10.84
CA PHE A 437 -15.45 -27.74 -9.80
C PHE A 437 -14.17 -28.40 -10.34
N GLY A 438 -13.05 -27.70 -10.18
CA GLY A 438 -11.70 -28.21 -10.41
C GLY A 438 -10.97 -28.37 -9.07
N TYR A 439 -10.26 -29.47 -8.92
CA TYR A 439 -9.47 -29.77 -7.74
C TYR A 439 -8.03 -30.07 -8.14
N VAL A 440 -7.07 -29.37 -7.52
CA VAL A 440 -5.65 -29.70 -7.60
C VAL A 440 -5.21 -30.01 -6.19
N LEU A 441 -5.26 -31.28 -5.79
CA LEU A 441 -4.98 -31.73 -4.42
C LEU A 441 -3.93 -32.86 -4.44
N PRO A 442 -2.96 -32.87 -3.51
CA PRO A 442 -2.03 -33.98 -3.32
C PRO A 442 -2.76 -35.18 -2.71
N GLU A 443 -2.21 -36.39 -2.85
CA GLU A 443 -2.84 -37.65 -2.40
C GLU A 443 -3.17 -37.67 -0.89
N SER A 444 -2.40 -36.92 -0.13
CA SER A 444 -2.44 -36.69 1.32
C SER A 444 -3.46 -35.64 1.76
N MET A 445 -4.13 -34.97 0.82
CA MET A 445 -5.23 -34.05 1.10
C MET A 445 -6.55 -34.65 0.63
N ARG A 446 -7.49 -34.82 1.57
CA ARG A 446 -8.83 -35.37 1.32
C ARG A 446 -9.86 -34.25 1.36
N ILE A 447 -10.83 -34.29 0.45
CA ILE A 447 -11.92 -33.33 0.38
C ILE A 447 -13.26 -34.05 0.26
N GLU A 448 -14.24 -33.64 1.07
CA GLU A 448 -15.60 -34.19 1.03
C GLU A 448 -16.65 -33.07 1.16
N PRO A 449 -17.61 -32.94 0.24
CA PRO A 449 -17.86 -33.84 -0.90
C PRO A 449 -17.01 -33.47 -2.14
N ALA A 450 -16.44 -34.45 -2.84
CA ALA A 450 -15.70 -34.24 -4.09
C ALA A 450 -16.67 -34.15 -5.30
N VAL A 451 -17.43 -33.06 -5.36
CA VAL A 451 -18.44 -32.81 -6.41
C VAL A 451 -17.78 -32.27 -7.67
N THR A 452 -18.10 -32.79 -8.84
CA THR A 452 -17.54 -32.28 -10.11
C THR A 452 -18.44 -31.23 -10.76
N GLU A 453 -19.76 -31.41 -10.64
CA GLU A 453 -20.76 -30.50 -11.20
C GLU A 453 -22.01 -30.44 -10.31
N ILE A 454 -22.58 -29.25 -10.12
CA ILE A 454 -23.85 -29.04 -9.40
C ILE A 454 -24.72 -28.08 -10.21
N PRO A 455 -25.93 -28.48 -10.62
CA PRO A 455 -26.91 -27.55 -11.16
C PRO A 455 -27.30 -26.51 -10.11
N LEU A 456 -27.32 -25.22 -10.46
CA LEU A 456 -27.76 -24.16 -9.53
C LEU A 456 -29.17 -24.39 -8.99
N SER A 457 -30.03 -25.03 -9.77
CA SER A 457 -31.40 -25.40 -9.36
C SER A 457 -31.44 -26.46 -8.25
N GLY A 458 -30.35 -27.18 -7.99
CA GLY A 458 -30.21 -28.17 -6.92
C GLY A 458 -29.59 -27.61 -5.63
N LEU A 459 -29.30 -26.31 -5.56
CA LEU A 459 -28.85 -25.65 -4.33
C LEU A 459 -30.06 -25.26 -3.47
N ASP A 460 -30.41 -26.08 -2.47
CA ASP A 460 -31.47 -25.74 -1.51
C ASP A 460 -31.05 -24.61 -0.57
N GLU A 461 -31.99 -23.67 -0.34
CA GLU A 461 -32.12 -22.50 0.58
C GLU A 461 -30.87 -21.64 0.93
N GLY A 462 -29.67 -22.03 0.56
CA GLY A 462 -28.48 -21.62 1.29
C GLY A 462 -27.47 -20.78 0.55
N ARG A 463 -27.54 -20.56 -0.78
CA ARG A 463 -26.51 -19.76 -1.52
C ARG A 463 -25.05 -20.14 -1.20
N ARG A 464 -24.83 -21.35 -0.66
CA ARG A 464 -23.59 -21.75 0.02
C ARG A 464 -23.32 -23.24 -0.19
N LEU A 465 -22.07 -23.56 -0.51
CA LEU A 465 -21.55 -24.92 -0.60
C LEU A 465 -20.39 -25.04 0.37
N THR A 466 -20.31 -26.15 1.11
CA THR A 466 -19.24 -26.36 2.10
C THR A 466 -18.58 -27.71 1.91
N TRP A 467 -17.25 -27.70 1.89
CA TRP A 467 -16.39 -28.88 1.91
C TRP A 467 -15.74 -29.05 3.27
N THR A 468 -15.51 -30.29 3.66
CA THR A 468 -14.60 -30.67 4.73
C THR A 468 -13.30 -31.13 4.09
N VAL A 469 -12.19 -30.50 4.46
CA VAL A 469 -10.84 -30.78 3.93
C VAL A 469 -9.97 -31.27 5.08
N LEU A 470 -9.18 -32.32 4.84
CA LEU A 470 -8.19 -32.86 5.78
C LEU A 470 -6.84 -33.00 5.06
N GLY A 471 -5.81 -32.37 5.59
CA GLY A 471 -4.43 -32.54 5.13
C GLY A 471 -3.61 -33.37 6.11
N GLU A 472 -2.88 -34.37 5.61
CA GLU A 472 -2.14 -35.32 6.42
C GLU A 472 -0.62 -35.04 6.49
N GLN A 473 -0.05 -34.21 5.60
CA GLN A 473 1.38 -33.83 5.66
C GLN A 473 1.58 -32.31 5.62
N SER A 474 2.65 -31.84 6.28
CA SER A 474 3.02 -30.43 6.35
C SER A 474 3.82 -30.01 5.11
N GLY A 475 3.57 -28.78 4.62
CA GLY A 475 4.16 -28.22 3.40
C GLY A 475 3.37 -28.53 2.13
N GLU A 476 2.14 -29.01 2.25
CA GLU A 476 1.31 -29.42 1.11
C GLU A 476 0.34 -28.34 0.68
N HIS A 477 0.11 -28.25 -0.63
CA HIS A 477 -0.70 -27.22 -1.29
C HIS A 477 -1.87 -27.85 -2.02
N GLY A 478 -3.06 -27.30 -1.83
CA GLY A 478 -4.27 -27.72 -2.51
C GLY A 478 -5.07 -26.53 -3.05
N GLU A 479 -5.76 -26.74 -4.16
CA GLU A 479 -6.58 -25.72 -4.81
C GLU A 479 -7.99 -26.26 -5.13
N ILE A 480 -8.99 -25.40 -4.92
CA ILE A 480 -10.36 -25.59 -5.41
C ILE A 480 -10.68 -24.42 -6.33
N SER A 481 -10.99 -24.72 -7.58
CA SER A 481 -11.53 -23.75 -8.54
C SER A 481 -12.99 -24.05 -8.83
N VAL A 482 -13.81 -23.02 -8.92
CA VAL A 482 -15.23 -23.14 -9.26
C VAL A 482 -15.56 -22.18 -10.39
N THR A 483 -16.22 -22.67 -11.43
CA THR A 483 -16.66 -21.84 -12.55
C THR A 483 -18.17 -21.95 -12.78
N VAL A 484 -18.78 -20.84 -13.19
CA VAL A 484 -20.17 -20.82 -13.67
C VAL A 484 -20.36 -19.69 -14.69
N GLY A 485 -20.66 -20.04 -15.94
CA GLY A 485 -20.69 -19.06 -17.03
C GLY A 485 -19.37 -18.28 -17.12
N PRO A 486 -19.37 -16.94 -17.04
CA PRO A 486 -18.16 -16.12 -17.07
C PRO A 486 -17.46 -15.99 -15.70
N TYR A 487 -18.02 -16.51 -14.62
CA TYR A 487 -17.49 -16.32 -13.26
C TYR A 487 -16.55 -17.45 -12.86
N LEU A 488 -15.42 -17.11 -12.23
CA LEU A 488 -14.44 -18.02 -11.64
C LEU A 488 -14.18 -17.60 -10.18
N ALA A 489 -14.17 -18.58 -9.28
CA ALA A 489 -13.71 -18.42 -7.90
C ALA A 489 -12.60 -19.42 -7.62
N LEU A 490 -11.57 -18.98 -6.89
CA LEU A 490 -10.43 -19.79 -6.50
C LEU A 490 -10.28 -19.81 -4.98
N CYS A 491 -9.95 -20.97 -4.44
CA CYS A 491 -9.55 -21.15 -3.05
C CYS A 491 -8.25 -21.94 -3.00
N GLU A 492 -7.24 -21.36 -2.35
CA GLU A 492 -5.96 -22.01 -2.11
C GLU A 492 -5.87 -22.47 -0.64
N MET A 493 -5.22 -23.61 -0.40
CA MET A 493 -5.11 -24.26 0.90
C MET A 493 -3.69 -24.76 1.12
N VAL A 494 -3.13 -24.51 2.29
CA VAL A 494 -1.79 -24.94 2.68
C VAL A 494 -1.86 -25.64 4.02
N VAL A 495 -1.23 -26.81 4.13
CA VAL A 495 -1.16 -27.61 5.36
C VAL A 495 0.22 -27.42 5.98
N ALA A 496 0.26 -27.12 7.28
CA ALA A 496 1.47 -26.77 7.99
C ALA A 496 1.36 -27.10 9.48
N ASP A 497 2.34 -27.82 10.04
CA ASP A 497 2.32 -28.25 11.46
C ASP A 497 2.19 -27.07 12.45
N GLN A 498 2.81 -25.94 12.10
CA GLN A 498 2.85 -24.70 12.89
C GLN A 498 1.61 -23.79 12.73
N ALA A 499 0.66 -24.13 11.86
CA ALA A 499 -0.53 -23.31 11.65
C ALA A 499 -1.40 -23.22 12.91
N SER A 500 -2.19 -22.14 12.99
CA SER A 500 -3.14 -21.89 14.08
C SER A 500 -4.07 -23.08 14.31
N ALA A 501 -4.40 -23.33 15.58
CA ALA A 501 -5.37 -24.35 15.97
C ALA A 501 -6.83 -23.88 15.78
N HIS A 502 -7.04 -22.57 15.58
CA HIS A 502 -8.35 -21.93 15.52
C HIS A 502 -8.81 -21.67 14.07
N HIS A 503 -10.10 -21.88 13.80
CA HIS A 503 -10.72 -21.73 12.48
C HIS A 503 -11.17 -20.29 12.20
N HIS A 504 -11.07 -19.88 10.94
CA HIS A 504 -11.49 -18.55 10.47
C HIS A 504 -12.41 -18.66 9.24
N PRO A 505 -13.68 -18.25 9.35
CA PRO A 505 -14.46 -17.77 8.22
C PRO A 505 -14.14 -16.28 8.00
N ALA A 506 -13.76 -15.86 6.80
CA ALA A 506 -13.68 -14.44 6.50
C ALA A 506 -15.08 -13.84 6.65
N GLY A 507 -15.24 -12.99 7.67
CA GLY A 507 -16.51 -12.43 8.06
C GLY A 507 -17.09 -11.55 6.95
N ALA A 508 -18.34 -11.84 6.60
CA ALA A 508 -19.21 -10.99 5.80
C ALA A 508 -19.48 -9.67 6.54
N ALA A 509 -18.58 -8.70 6.44
CA ALA A 509 -18.86 -7.30 6.72
C ALA A 509 -18.87 -6.55 5.38
N ALA A 510 -20.07 -6.38 4.82
CA ALA A 510 -20.28 -5.60 3.61
C ALA A 510 -20.02 -4.11 3.90
N HIS A 511 -18.86 -3.59 3.48
CA HIS A 511 -18.74 -2.16 3.17
C HIS A 511 -17.89 -1.98 1.90
N ALA A 512 -18.46 -1.21 0.98
CA ALA A 512 -18.01 -1.03 -0.39
C ALA A 512 -16.62 -0.37 -0.49
N ALA A 513 -15.67 -1.06 -1.13
CA ALA A 513 -14.44 -0.47 -1.64
C ALA A 513 -14.08 -1.12 -2.99
N ARG A 514 -13.82 -0.27 -3.99
CA ARG A 514 -13.70 -0.56 -5.42
C ARG A 514 -12.57 -1.56 -5.73
N ARG A 515 -12.87 -2.62 -6.49
CA ARG A 515 -11.89 -3.56 -7.07
C ARG A 515 -11.71 -3.27 -8.57
N ARG A 516 -10.49 -3.37 -9.09
CA ARG A 516 -10.13 -3.14 -10.51
C ARG A 516 -9.74 -4.47 -11.19
N PRO A 517 -10.20 -4.75 -12.43
CA PRO A 517 -9.69 -5.86 -13.25
C PRO A 517 -8.41 -5.50 -14.02
N GLN A 518 -7.59 -6.52 -14.34
CA GLN A 518 -6.39 -6.46 -15.20
C GLN A 518 -6.73 -6.65 -16.69
N HIS A 519 -5.99 -5.97 -17.57
CA HIS A 519 -6.16 -5.94 -19.05
C HIS A 519 -4.87 -6.28 -19.81
N ASP A 520 -5.02 -6.77 -21.04
CA ASP A 520 -4.02 -7.00 -22.11
C ASP A 520 -4.75 -6.84 -23.48
N HIS A 521 -4.20 -6.41 -24.63
CA HIS A 521 -3.51 -5.18 -25.07
C HIS A 521 -4.03 -4.82 -26.49
N GLY A 522 -4.11 -3.53 -26.83
CA GLY A 522 -4.36 -3.01 -28.20
C GLY A 522 -3.45 -1.82 -28.53
N VAL A 523 -3.21 -1.53 -29.82
CA VAL A 523 -2.23 -0.51 -30.25
C VAL A 523 -2.70 0.90 -29.90
N ILE A 524 -1.84 1.65 -29.19
CA ILE A 524 -2.12 2.97 -28.60
C ILE A 524 -2.49 4.01 -29.69
N LEU A 525 -3.67 4.64 -29.56
CA LEU A 525 -4.17 5.70 -30.43
C LEU A 525 -3.48 7.04 -30.17
N PHE A 526 -3.21 7.35 -28.89
CA PHE A 526 -2.51 8.55 -28.46
C PHE A 526 -1.14 8.17 -27.89
N SER A 527 -0.09 8.27 -28.71
CA SER A 527 1.27 7.84 -28.37
C SER A 527 2.03 8.78 -27.43
N GLY A 528 1.44 9.92 -27.11
CA GLY A 528 2.00 10.92 -26.21
C GLY A 528 1.48 12.32 -26.51
N TYR A 529 2.19 13.32 -26.00
CA TYR A 529 1.90 14.73 -26.18
C TYR A 529 3.19 15.53 -26.28
N ASP A 530 3.11 16.74 -26.81
CA ASP A 530 4.23 17.68 -26.88
C ASP A 530 3.76 19.12 -26.65
N PHE A 531 4.68 19.95 -26.16
CA PHE A 531 4.50 21.39 -26.07
C PHE A 531 5.30 22.05 -27.20
N ARG A 532 4.60 22.73 -28.11
CA ARG A 532 5.25 23.38 -29.26
C ARG A 532 4.64 24.75 -29.49
N ALA A 533 5.46 25.68 -29.96
CA ALA A 533 4.95 26.90 -30.58
C ALA A 533 4.36 26.52 -31.94
N LEU A 534 3.07 26.80 -32.14
CA LEU A 534 2.43 26.71 -33.46
C LEU A 534 2.42 28.09 -34.11
N ASP A 535 2.43 28.16 -35.44
CA ASP A 535 2.41 29.41 -36.22
C ASP A 535 1.06 30.16 -36.16
N ASN A 536 0.24 29.87 -35.16
CA ASN A 536 -1.02 30.54 -34.89
C ASN A 536 -1.20 30.78 -33.38
N GLU A 537 -1.89 31.86 -33.02
CA GLU A 537 -2.19 32.19 -31.60
C GLU A 537 -3.60 31.75 -31.19
N VAL A 538 -4.39 31.23 -32.14
CA VAL A 538 -5.82 30.93 -31.98
C VAL A 538 -6.07 29.53 -31.42
N ASP A 539 -5.33 28.53 -31.90
CA ASP A 539 -5.53 27.15 -31.46
C ASP A 539 -4.72 26.89 -30.19
N ARG A 540 -5.41 26.54 -29.10
CA ARG A 540 -4.78 26.26 -27.80
C ARG A 540 -4.15 24.86 -27.74
N ALA A 541 -4.70 23.91 -28.50
CA ALA A 541 -4.21 22.54 -28.61
C ALA A 541 -4.75 21.87 -29.89
N VAL A 542 -3.99 20.94 -30.46
CA VAL A 542 -4.37 20.17 -31.67
C VAL A 542 -3.91 18.72 -31.57
N TYR A 543 -4.55 17.81 -32.31
CA TYR A 543 -4.03 16.45 -32.50
C TYR A 543 -3.22 16.37 -33.80
N SER A 544 -2.04 15.75 -33.76
CA SER A 544 -1.23 15.43 -34.95
C SER A 544 -1.44 13.97 -35.32
N PRO A 545 -2.17 13.65 -36.42
CA PRO A 545 -2.40 12.27 -36.83
C PRO A 545 -1.13 11.55 -37.28
N ALA A 546 -0.19 12.27 -37.89
CA ALA A 546 1.08 11.72 -38.38
C ALA A 546 2.01 11.29 -37.23
N GLU A 547 2.01 12.04 -36.13
CA GLU A 547 2.82 11.75 -34.95
C GLU A 547 2.05 10.99 -33.86
N ARG A 548 0.72 10.90 -33.98
CA ARG A 548 -0.21 10.37 -32.97
C ARG A 548 -0.03 11.04 -31.61
N ARG A 549 0.16 12.36 -31.60
CA ARG A 549 0.41 13.15 -30.39
C ARG A 549 -0.54 14.31 -30.27
N VAL A 550 -0.90 14.64 -29.03
CA VAL A 550 -1.59 15.90 -28.71
C VAL A 550 -0.55 17.00 -28.57
N ILE A 551 -0.66 18.06 -29.36
CA ILE A 551 0.25 19.21 -29.31
C ILE A 551 -0.46 20.35 -28.60
N ILE A 552 0.10 20.81 -27.49
CA ILE A 552 -0.36 21.99 -26.75
C ILE A 552 0.42 23.21 -27.23
N ASN A 553 -0.29 24.24 -27.68
CA ASN A 553 0.32 25.43 -28.25
C ASN A 553 0.83 26.38 -27.16
N THR A 554 2.15 26.48 -27.01
CA THR A 554 2.77 27.35 -25.99
C THR A 554 2.70 28.85 -26.33
N MET A 555 2.31 29.21 -27.56
CA MET A 555 2.13 30.61 -27.98
C MET A 555 0.72 31.14 -27.73
N ALA A 556 -0.24 30.29 -27.37
CA ALA A 556 -1.60 30.73 -27.09
C ALA A 556 -1.64 31.58 -25.79
N PRO A 557 -2.19 32.82 -25.79
CA PRO A 557 -2.14 33.72 -24.64
C PRO A 557 -2.74 33.14 -23.35
N THR A 558 -3.77 32.31 -23.47
CA THR A 558 -4.42 31.66 -22.32
C THR A 558 -3.62 30.50 -21.75
N VAL A 559 -2.77 29.87 -22.55
CA VAL A 559 -1.87 28.77 -22.14
C VAL A 559 -0.65 29.33 -21.41
N GLN A 560 -0.10 30.45 -21.89
CA GLN A 560 1.04 31.12 -21.28
C GLN A 560 0.82 31.54 -19.82
N LEU A 561 -0.43 31.82 -19.41
CA LEU A 561 -0.78 32.17 -18.03
C LEU A 561 -0.47 31.05 -17.02
N TYR A 562 -0.34 29.81 -17.50
CA TYR A 562 -0.20 28.60 -16.70
C TYR A 562 1.19 27.96 -16.80
N VAL A 563 2.06 28.58 -17.58
CA VAL A 563 3.44 28.19 -17.79
C VAL A 563 4.31 29.06 -16.87
N ASP A 564 5.20 28.44 -16.11
CA ASP A 564 6.13 29.14 -15.23
C ASP A 564 7.36 29.68 -16.00
N GLY A 565 8.25 30.38 -15.28
CA GLY A 565 9.45 30.99 -15.87
C GLY A 565 10.43 29.99 -16.48
N ARG A 566 10.20 28.68 -16.32
CA ARG A 566 10.97 27.60 -16.93
C ARG A 566 10.24 26.88 -18.07
N GLY A 567 9.12 27.42 -18.54
CA GLY A 567 8.28 26.70 -19.47
C GLY A 567 7.46 25.58 -18.82
N HIS A 568 7.51 25.35 -17.50
CA HIS A 568 6.77 24.24 -16.92
C HIS A 568 5.32 24.59 -16.66
N PHE A 569 4.42 23.67 -16.97
CA PHE A 569 3.02 23.83 -16.58
C PHE A 569 2.88 23.71 -15.07
N ARG A 570 2.34 24.75 -14.44
CA ARG A 570 2.02 24.73 -13.01
C ARG A 570 0.96 23.68 -12.73
N ASP A 571 0.93 23.09 -11.53
CA ASP A 571 -0.14 22.16 -11.14
C ASP A 571 -1.54 22.82 -11.16
N SER A 572 -1.62 24.15 -11.01
CA SER A 572 -2.86 24.92 -11.21
C SER A 572 -3.37 24.87 -12.65
N ALA A 573 -2.50 24.51 -13.60
CA ALA A 573 -2.84 24.33 -15.01
C ALA A 573 -3.59 23.02 -15.27
N ARG A 574 -3.69 22.11 -14.31
CA ARG A 574 -4.33 20.79 -14.52
C ARG A 574 -5.76 20.89 -15.02
N MET A 575 -6.54 21.86 -14.55
CA MET A 575 -7.90 22.08 -15.08
C MET A 575 -7.88 22.56 -16.54
N LEU A 576 -6.95 23.45 -16.89
CA LEU A 576 -6.76 23.89 -18.27
C LEU A 576 -6.30 22.72 -19.15
N LEU A 577 -5.30 21.95 -18.71
CA LEU A 577 -4.82 20.77 -19.42
C LEU A 577 -5.96 19.75 -19.59
N ALA A 578 -6.75 19.50 -18.55
CA ALA A 578 -7.94 18.64 -18.65
C ALA A 578 -8.93 19.12 -19.72
N GLU A 579 -9.20 20.43 -19.78
CA GLU A 579 -10.05 21.03 -20.82
C GLU A 579 -9.45 20.83 -22.22
N LEU A 580 -8.16 21.13 -22.39
CA LEU A 580 -7.48 21.03 -23.68
C LEU A 580 -7.38 19.58 -24.18
N PHE A 581 -6.99 18.65 -23.31
CA PHE A 581 -6.95 17.23 -23.64
C PHE A 581 -8.35 16.69 -23.92
N MET A 582 -9.35 17.03 -23.12
CA MET A 582 -10.73 16.61 -23.37
C MET A 582 -11.23 17.11 -24.72
N ASP A 583 -11.02 18.38 -25.05
CA ASP A 583 -11.49 18.95 -26.30
C ASP A 583 -10.83 18.28 -27.51
N VAL A 584 -9.50 18.11 -27.48
CA VAL A 584 -8.75 17.48 -28.57
C VAL A 584 -9.07 15.98 -28.71
N ILE A 585 -9.13 15.24 -27.60
CA ILE A 585 -9.45 13.80 -27.61
C ILE A 585 -10.89 13.60 -28.07
N ALA A 586 -11.85 14.37 -27.55
CA ALA A 586 -13.24 14.24 -27.94
C ALA A 586 -13.47 14.61 -29.41
N ASP A 587 -12.76 15.62 -29.92
CA ASP A 587 -12.82 15.99 -31.33
C ASP A 587 -12.28 14.88 -32.23
N GLU A 588 -11.12 14.31 -31.91
CA GLU A 588 -10.52 13.22 -32.71
C GLU A 588 -11.36 11.94 -32.68
N LEU A 589 -11.86 11.54 -31.50
CA LEU A 589 -12.73 10.38 -31.37
C LEU A 589 -14.06 10.59 -32.13
N ALA A 590 -14.64 11.79 -32.08
CA ALA A 590 -15.86 12.12 -32.82
C ALA A 590 -15.65 12.06 -34.33
N ARG A 591 -14.53 12.61 -34.84
CA ARG A 591 -14.16 12.52 -36.26
C ARG A 591 -14.13 11.06 -36.72
N ARG A 592 -13.48 10.19 -35.94
CA ARG A 592 -13.37 8.75 -36.25
C ARG A 592 -14.70 8.01 -36.14
N MET A 593 -15.52 8.31 -35.13
CA MET A 593 -16.85 7.73 -34.98
C MET A 593 -17.76 8.05 -36.17
N VAL A 594 -17.77 9.32 -36.62
CA VAL A 594 -18.57 9.73 -37.77
C VAL A 594 -18.05 9.09 -39.05
N ALA A 595 -16.73 9.07 -39.26
CA ALA A 595 -16.11 8.42 -40.42
C ALA A 595 -16.46 6.93 -40.52
N ARG A 596 -16.58 6.22 -39.39
CA ARG A 596 -16.98 4.81 -39.34
C ARG A 596 -18.46 4.57 -39.65
N SER A 597 -19.33 5.54 -39.35
CA SER A 597 -20.80 5.37 -39.43
C SER A 597 -21.38 5.26 -40.86
N ALA A 598 -20.55 5.35 -41.91
CA ALA A 598 -20.91 5.34 -43.34
C ALA A 598 -21.95 6.41 -43.75
N ARG A 599 -22.27 7.36 -42.87
CA ARG A 599 -23.12 8.52 -43.15
C ARG A 599 -22.29 9.64 -43.79
N PRO A 600 -22.88 10.49 -44.65
CA PRO A 600 -22.19 11.66 -45.17
C PRO A 600 -21.73 12.55 -44.00
N TRP A 601 -20.51 13.07 -44.09
CA TRP A 601 -20.01 14.03 -43.10
C TRP A 601 -20.99 15.20 -42.99
N SER A 602 -21.40 15.51 -41.76
CA SER A 602 -22.15 16.73 -41.47
C SER A 602 -21.69 17.29 -40.14
N GLU A 603 -21.61 18.62 -40.07
CA GLU A 603 -21.21 19.32 -38.85
C GLU A 603 -22.12 18.95 -37.68
N ALA A 604 -23.42 18.77 -37.93
CA ALA A 604 -24.37 18.34 -36.91
C ALA A 604 -24.06 16.94 -36.34
N ALA A 605 -23.63 15.99 -37.19
CA ALA A 605 -23.27 14.64 -36.74
C ALA A 605 -21.95 14.62 -35.95
N HIS A 606 -20.95 15.40 -36.38
CA HIS A 606 -19.70 15.57 -35.64
C HIS A 606 -19.93 16.20 -34.27
N GLN A 607 -20.68 17.29 -34.22
CA GLN A 607 -21.01 17.98 -32.97
C GLN A 607 -21.87 17.13 -32.02
N ALA A 608 -22.72 16.25 -32.55
CA ALA A 608 -23.49 15.31 -31.75
C ALA A 608 -22.59 14.21 -31.15
N ALA A 609 -21.70 13.62 -31.96
CA ALA A 609 -20.75 12.61 -31.51
C ALA A 609 -19.75 13.18 -30.47
N LYS A 610 -19.23 14.39 -30.71
CA LYS A 610 -18.34 15.08 -29.77
C LYS A 610 -19.04 15.33 -28.44
N ARG A 611 -20.30 15.78 -28.45
CA ARG A 611 -21.10 15.96 -27.23
C ARG A 611 -21.35 14.65 -26.50
N GLU A 612 -21.60 13.55 -27.22
CA GLU A 612 -21.77 12.23 -26.61
C GLU A 612 -20.48 11.77 -25.91
N ILE A 613 -19.32 11.93 -26.53
CA ILE A 613 -18.01 11.60 -25.95
C ILE A 613 -17.73 12.44 -24.70
N ILE A 614 -17.94 13.76 -24.78
CA ILE A 614 -17.78 14.66 -23.63
C ILE A 614 -18.74 14.28 -22.50
N HIS A 615 -19.99 13.93 -22.81
CA HIS A 615 -20.96 13.53 -21.79
C HIS A 615 -20.57 12.20 -21.12
N ARG A 616 -20.05 11.24 -21.89
CA ARG A 616 -19.72 9.90 -21.38
C ARG A 616 -18.38 9.87 -20.63
N TYR A 617 -17.35 10.55 -21.15
CA TYR A 617 -15.98 10.44 -20.61
C TYR A 617 -15.42 11.76 -20.07
N GLY A 618 -16.11 12.89 -20.25
CA GLY A 618 -15.62 14.19 -19.76
C GLY A 618 -15.42 14.20 -18.24
N SER A 619 -16.25 13.47 -17.49
CA SER A 619 -16.04 13.30 -16.04
C SER A 619 -14.77 12.50 -15.74
N ASP A 620 -14.44 11.49 -16.54
CA ASP A 620 -13.27 10.63 -16.33
C ASP A 620 -11.97 11.33 -16.73
N ILE A 621 -11.99 12.12 -17.80
CA ILE A 621 -10.86 12.99 -18.19
C ILE A 621 -10.59 14.03 -17.10
N HIS A 622 -11.63 14.72 -16.62
CA HIS A 622 -11.46 15.65 -15.50
C HIS A 622 -11.02 14.95 -14.21
N ARG A 623 -11.53 13.75 -13.91
CA ARG A 623 -11.09 12.96 -12.76
C ARG A 623 -9.64 12.52 -12.88
N ALA A 624 -9.14 12.22 -14.08
CA ALA A 624 -7.74 11.86 -14.30
C ALA A 624 -6.78 12.99 -13.88
N PHE A 625 -7.21 14.25 -13.99
CA PHE A 625 -6.47 15.42 -13.51
C PHE A 625 -6.77 15.83 -12.05
N LEU A 626 -7.82 15.26 -11.43
CA LEU A 626 -8.25 15.56 -10.05
C LEU A 626 -7.90 14.47 -9.03
N SER A 627 -7.71 13.21 -9.46
CA SER A 627 -7.48 12.06 -8.59
C SER A 627 -6.00 11.70 -8.48
N ALA A 628 -5.25 12.53 -7.75
CA ALA A 628 -3.98 12.12 -7.15
C ALA A 628 -3.64 12.93 -5.89
#